data_AF-A0A945HDG6-F1
#
_entry.id   AF-A0A945HDG6-F1
#
_cell.length_a   1.000
_cell.length_b   1.000
_cell.length_c   1.000
_cell.angle_alpha   90.00
_cell.angle_beta   90.00
_cell.angle_gamma   90.00
#
_symmetry.space_group_name_H-M   'P 1'
#
loop_
_entity.id
_entity.type
_entity.pdbx_description
1 polymer ?
#
loop_
_entity_poly.entity_id
_entity_poly.type
_entity_poly.pdbx_seq_one_letter_code
_entity_poly.pdbx_strand_id
1 'polypeptide(L)'
;TVKPYAACSDIRPMIQAAAELRTIHRIVPDRIVRIDAEGPTKAATQNDIDGTVSVMAAQYSAQFNIAAALIADPSDPATYDPANLTNPALGALQAKVATVTAAAEFDETYAWKVGGRVRITLDDGSVLERTVIGQKGSMHSPLTPAELDQKFTGLVGAHRARHLTAAIRTLGAADIDSLSSALRQTE
;
A
#
# COMPACT_ATOMS: atom_id res chain seq x y z
N THR A 1 8.85 1.31 -12.14
CA THR A 1 8.25 1.79 -10.87
C THR A 1 8.61 0.82 -9.77
N VAL A 2 8.70 1.25 -8.51
CA VAL A 2 8.93 0.35 -7.37
C VAL A 2 7.73 0.46 -6.45
N LYS A 3 7.07 -0.65 -6.13
CA LYS A 3 5.86 -0.62 -5.30
C LYS A 3 6.21 -0.33 -3.83
N PRO A 4 5.63 0.69 -3.17
CA PRO A 4 5.80 0.87 -1.72
C PRO A 4 4.97 -0.14 -0.91
N TYR A 5 3.86 -0.61 -1.48
CA TYR A 5 2.92 -1.54 -0.85
C TYR A 5 2.82 -2.82 -1.69
N ALA A 6 2.68 -3.99 -1.06
CA ALA A 6 2.57 -5.27 -1.77
C ALA A 6 1.14 -5.54 -2.31
N ALA A 7 0.53 -4.53 -2.93
CA ALA A 7 -0.84 -4.55 -3.44
C ALA A 7 -0.93 -4.38 -4.98
N CYS A 8 -2.14 -4.57 -5.51
CA CYS A 8 -2.50 -4.24 -6.89
C CYS A 8 -2.14 -2.79 -7.22
N SER A 9 -1.59 -2.57 -8.42
CA SER A 9 -1.06 -1.26 -8.81
C SER A 9 -2.12 -0.15 -8.83
N ASP A 10 -3.36 -0.53 -9.15
CA ASP A 10 -4.48 0.37 -9.44
C ASP A 10 -5.11 0.95 -8.17
N ILE A 11 -4.94 0.27 -7.02
CA ILE A 11 -5.48 0.71 -5.72
C ILE A 11 -4.49 1.49 -4.86
N ARG A 12 -3.19 1.50 -5.22
CA ARG A 12 -2.15 2.16 -4.40
C ARG A 12 -2.40 3.65 -4.12
N PRO A 13 -2.99 4.46 -5.01
CA PRO A 13 -3.34 5.84 -4.68
C PRO A 13 -4.32 5.92 -3.49
N MET A 14 -5.29 5.00 -3.40
CA MET A 14 -6.25 4.95 -2.29
C MET A 14 -5.56 4.51 -0.98
N ILE A 15 -4.63 3.56 -1.04
CA ILE A 15 -3.81 3.15 0.12
C ILE A 15 -3.02 4.35 0.66
N GLN A 16 -2.35 5.09 -0.23
CA GLN A 16 -1.58 6.26 0.14
C GLN A 16 -2.49 7.36 0.71
N ALA A 17 -3.64 7.63 0.09
CA ALA A 17 -4.61 8.61 0.57
C ALA A 17 -5.08 8.28 1.99
N ALA A 18 -5.43 7.02 2.27
CA ALA A 18 -5.85 6.57 3.59
C ALA A 18 -4.72 6.70 4.65
N ALA A 19 -3.49 6.30 4.31
CA ALA A 19 -2.33 6.44 5.20
C ALA A 19 -2.01 7.92 5.52
N GLU A 20 -2.09 8.80 4.52
CA GLU A 20 -1.90 10.24 4.68
C GLU A 20 -3.01 10.84 5.57
N LEU A 21 -4.28 10.49 5.34
CA LEU A 21 -5.39 10.93 6.18
C LEU A 21 -5.23 10.51 7.65
N ARG A 22 -4.91 9.23 7.89
CA ARG A 22 -4.62 8.71 9.22
C ARG A 22 -3.53 9.51 9.91
N THR A 23 -2.44 9.79 9.20
CA THR A 23 -1.26 10.47 9.75
C THR A 23 -1.54 11.95 10.03
N ILE A 24 -2.13 12.67 9.08
CA ILE A 24 -2.40 14.12 9.16
C ILE A 24 -3.43 14.40 10.26
N HIS A 25 -4.50 13.62 10.33
CA HIS A 25 -5.62 13.86 11.25
C HIS A 25 -5.57 13.01 12.51
N ARG A 26 -4.55 12.15 12.66
CA ARG A 26 -4.41 11.20 13.77
C ARG A 26 -5.70 10.41 14.01
N ILE A 27 -6.27 9.90 12.92
CA ILE A 27 -7.58 9.24 12.93
C ILE A 27 -7.51 8.01 13.84
N VAL A 28 -8.45 7.92 14.78
CA VAL A 28 -8.69 6.72 15.57
C VAL A 28 -9.70 5.86 14.78
N PRO A 29 -9.36 4.61 14.40
CA PRO A 29 -10.21 3.76 13.55
C PRO A 29 -11.66 3.59 14.05
N ASP A 30 -11.85 3.55 15.36
CA ASP A 30 -13.16 3.35 15.98
C ASP A 30 -14.13 4.51 15.71
N ARG A 31 -13.61 5.72 15.46
CA ARG A 31 -14.42 6.90 15.15
C ARG A 31 -14.92 6.94 13.71
N ILE A 32 -14.40 6.07 12.85
CA ILE A 32 -14.79 6.04 11.44
C ILE A 32 -16.18 5.42 11.32
N VAL A 33 -17.11 6.08 10.65
CA VAL A 33 -18.46 5.54 10.41
C VAL A 33 -18.65 5.09 8.96
N ARG A 34 -17.94 5.72 8.01
CA ARG A 34 -18.01 5.41 6.58
C ARG A 34 -16.71 5.77 5.88
N ILE A 35 -16.33 4.98 4.89
CA ILE A 35 -15.24 5.27 3.97
C ILE A 35 -15.79 5.13 2.54
N ASP A 36 -15.60 6.19 1.75
CA ASP A 36 -15.87 6.20 0.32
C ASP A 36 -14.53 6.21 -0.42
N ALA A 37 -14.43 5.38 -1.46
CA ALA A 37 -13.22 5.22 -2.25
C ALA A 37 -13.55 5.42 -3.72
N GLU A 38 -12.80 6.27 -4.40
CA GLU A 38 -13.00 6.58 -5.82
C GLU A 38 -11.69 6.31 -6.59
N GLY A 39 -11.80 5.76 -7.79
CA GLY A 39 -10.65 5.39 -8.62
C GLY A 39 -10.99 5.26 -10.10
N PRO A 40 -10.07 4.76 -10.94
CA PRO A 40 -10.38 4.47 -12.34
C PRO A 40 -11.40 3.33 -12.44
N THR A 41 -12.17 3.28 -13.52
CA THR A 41 -13.20 2.26 -13.80
C THR A 41 -12.65 0.84 -13.63
N LYS A 42 -11.38 0.62 -14.00
CA LYS A 42 -10.73 -0.67 -13.83
C LYS A 42 -10.59 -1.07 -12.36
N ALA A 43 -10.20 -0.14 -11.48
CA ALA A 43 -10.07 -0.43 -10.05
C ALA A 43 -11.46 -0.69 -9.43
N ALA A 44 -12.46 0.12 -9.76
CA ALA A 44 -13.84 -0.10 -9.34
C ALA A 44 -14.38 -1.48 -9.75
N THR A 45 -14.06 -1.92 -10.98
CA THR A 45 -14.54 -3.21 -11.50
C THR A 45 -13.77 -4.42 -10.94
N GLN A 46 -12.47 -4.30 -10.70
CA GLN A 46 -11.59 -5.45 -10.43
C GLN A 46 -11.12 -5.56 -8.97
N ASN A 47 -11.23 -4.48 -8.19
CA ASN A 47 -10.65 -4.40 -6.86
C ASN A 47 -11.67 -4.05 -5.76
N ASP A 48 -12.95 -3.93 -6.12
CA ASP A 48 -14.08 -3.86 -5.18
C ASP A 48 -14.45 -5.27 -4.71
N ILE A 49 -13.62 -5.86 -3.84
CA ILE A 49 -13.72 -7.26 -3.42
C ILE A 49 -13.42 -7.42 -1.93
N ASP A 50 -13.92 -8.48 -1.31
CA ASP A 50 -13.54 -8.87 0.06
C ASP A 50 -12.10 -9.39 0.10
N GLY A 51 -11.24 -8.76 0.90
CA GLY A 51 -9.84 -9.16 1.03
C GLY A 51 -9.57 -10.23 2.08
N THR A 52 -10.54 -10.59 2.93
CA THR A 52 -10.31 -11.52 4.05
C THR A 52 -10.22 -13.00 3.63
N VAL A 53 -10.56 -13.30 2.37
CA VAL A 53 -10.63 -14.68 1.83
C VAL A 53 -9.25 -15.35 1.72
N SER A 54 -8.23 -14.60 1.30
CA SER A 54 -6.88 -15.12 1.10
C SER A 54 -5.87 -13.97 1.00
N VAL A 55 -4.58 -14.28 1.11
CA VAL A 55 -3.51 -13.29 0.85
C VAL A 55 -3.66 -12.64 -0.53
N MET A 56 -3.97 -13.44 -1.56
CA MET A 56 -4.19 -12.92 -2.91
C MET A 56 -5.41 -11.99 -2.97
N ALA A 57 -6.52 -12.36 -2.32
CA ALA A 57 -7.70 -11.49 -2.26
C ALA A 57 -7.37 -10.17 -1.55
N ALA A 58 -6.66 -10.22 -0.42
CA ALA A 58 -6.22 -9.05 0.32
C ALA A 58 -5.36 -8.12 -0.53
N GLN A 59 -4.41 -8.64 -1.32
CA GLN A 59 -3.54 -7.83 -2.18
C GLN A 59 -4.30 -7.14 -3.34
N TYR A 60 -5.49 -7.63 -3.70
CA TYR A 60 -6.32 -7.07 -4.76
C TYR A 60 -7.57 -6.33 -4.23
N SER A 61 -7.87 -6.38 -2.94
CA SER A 61 -9.01 -5.69 -2.32
C SER A 61 -8.67 -4.25 -1.98
N ALA A 62 -9.37 -3.28 -2.57
CA ALA A 62 -9.25 -1.88 -2.16
C ALA A 62 -9.68 -1.70 -0.70
N GLN A 63 -10.78 -2.35 -0.30
CA GLN A 63 -11.35 -2.27 1.03
C GLN A 63 -10.35 -2.73 2.09
N PHE A 64 -9.73 -3.89 1.89
CA PHE A 64 -8.74 -4.44 2.81
C PHE A 64 -7.56 -3.48 2.98
N ASN A 65 -7.00 -3.02 1.86
CA ASN A 65 -5.79 -2.21 1.92
C ASN A 65 -6.03 -0.79 2.45
N ILE A 66 -7.22 -0.20 2.19
CA ILE A 66 -7.63 1.07 2.79
C ILE A 66 -7.79 0.90 4.30
N ALA A 67 -8.48 -0.17 4.75
CA ALA A 67 -8.64 -0.46 6.17
C ALA A 67 -7.29 -0.73 6.86
N ALA A 68 -6.42 -1.53 6.27
CA ALA A 68 -5.10 -1.82 6.80
C ALA A 68 -4.25 -0.54 6.97
N ALA A 69 -4.28 0.36 5.98
CA ALA A 69 -3.57 1.64 6.03
C ALA A 69 -4.07 2.60 7.12
N LEU A 70 -5.33 2.44 7.55
CA LEU A 70 -5.92 3.20 8.66
C LEU A 70 -5.55 2.63 10.05
N ILE A 71 -5.08 1.38 10.10
CA ILE A 71 -4.69 0.70 11.35
C ILE A 71 -3.18 0.79 11.56
N ALA A 72 -2.39 0.47 10.53
CA ALA A 72 -0.94 0.30 10.61
C ALA A 72 -0.24 0.89 9.38
N ASP A 73 1.09 0.76 9.32
CA ASP A 73 1.87 1.12 8.15
C ASP A 73 1.64 0.09 7.02
N PRO A 74 1.03 0.47 5.89
CA PRO A 74 0.74 -0.47 4.80
C PRO A 74 1.98 -0.88 3.99
N SER A 75 3.16 -0.33 4.29
CA SER A 75 4.43 -0.77 3.70
C SER A 75 5.01 -2.00 4.38
N ASP A 76 4.52 -2.36 5.57
CA ASP A 76 4.93 -3.56 6.30
C ASP A 76 4.38 -4.82 5.60
N PRO A 77 5.24 -5.77 5.16
CA PRO A 77 4.78 -7.03 4.56
C PRO A 77 3.89 -7.86 5.49
N ALA A 78 4.02 -7.71 6.81
CA ALA A 78 3.18 -8.38 7.80
C ALA A 78 1.70 -7.98 7.71
N THR A 79 1.37 -6.90 6.96
CA THR A 79 -0.01 -6.51 6.63
C THR A 79 -0.86 -7.69 6.12
N TYR A 80 -0.25 -8.63 5.39
CA TYR A 80 -0.94 -9.77 4.80
C TYR A 80 -0.77 -11.08 5.58
N ASP A 81 -0.21 -11.02 6.80
CA ASP A 81 -0.11 -12.20 7.65
C ASP A 81 -1.50 -12.81 7.93
N PRO A 82 -1.63 -14.15 8.03
CA PRO A 82 -2.92 -14.80 8.27
C PRO A 82 -3.68 -14.28 9.49
N ALA A 83 -2.97 -13.80 10.51
CA ALA A 83 -3.57 -13.18 11.69
C ALA A 83 -4.31 -11.87 11.36
N ASN A 84 -3.83 -11.09 10.39
CA ASN A 84 -4.49 -9.86 9.92
C ASN A 84 -5.71 -10.16 9.05
N LEU A 85 -5.67 -11.23 8.24
CA LEU A 85 -6.81 -11.65 7.42
C LEU A 85 -8.03 -12.05 8.26
N THR A 86 -7.78 -12.55 9.47
CA THR A 86 -8.81 -12.97 10.43
C THR A 86 -9.05 -11.95 11.55
N ASN A 87 -8.44 -10.77 11.47
CA ASN A 87 -8.55 -9.73 12.49
C ASN A 87 -9.94 -9.07 12.47
N PRO A 88 -10.75 -9.18 13.54
CA PRO A 88 -12.10 -8.61 13.57
C PRO A 88 -12.13 -7.09 13.41
N ALA A 89 -11.13 -6.38 13.92
CA ALA A 89 -11.06 -4.92 13.79
C ALA A 89 -10.80 -4.49 12.34
N LEU A 90 -9.94 -5.22 11.63
CA LEU A 90 -9.69 -4.98 10.20
C LEU A 90 -10.95 -5.32 9.39
N GLY A 91 -11.58 -6.46 9.65
CA GLY A 91 -12.84 -6.84 8.98
C GLY A 91 -13.96 -5.81 9.19
N ALA A 92 -14.12 -5.31 10.41
CA ALA A 92 -15.09 -4.26 10.73
C ALA A 92 -14.81 -2.95 10.00
N LEU A 93 -13.54 -2.57 9.86
CA LEU A 93 -13.15 -1.36 9.14
C LEU A 93 -13.25 -1.54 7.62
N GLN A 94 -12.90 -2.71 7.09
CA GLN A 94 -13.08 -3.09 5.69
C GLN A 94 -14.57 -2.94 5.30
N ALA A 95 -15.48 -3.42 6.15
CA ALA A 95 -16.93 -3.33 5.92
C ALA A 95 -17.46 -1.89 5.88
N LYS A 96 -16.73 -0.91 6.45
CA LYS A 96 -17.08 0.52 6.36
C LYS A 96 -16.68 1.15 5.02
N VAL A 97 -15.84 0.48 4.23
CA VAL A 97 -15.51 0.89 2.85
C VAL A 97 -16.65 0.43 1.95
N ALA A 98 -17.60 1.33 1.69
CA ALA A 98 -18.91 0.97 1.14
C ALA A 98 -18.83 0.33 -0.25
N THR A 99 -18.11 0.98 -1.17
CA THR A 99 -17.89 0.54 -2.57
C THR A 99 -16.75 1.37 -3.15
N VAL A 100 -15.95 0.78 -4.04
CA VAL A 100 -15.03 1.55 -4.89
C VAL A 100 -15.79 2.05 -6.13
N THR A 101 -15.97 3.37 -6.25
CA THR A 101 -16.67 3.96 -7.40
C THR A 101 -15.72 4.47 -8.46
N ALA A 102 -16.13 4.38 -9.72
CA ALA A 102 -15.39 4.97 -10.84
C ALA A 102 -15.58 6.50 -10.86
N ALA A 103 -14.51 7.24 -11.12
CA ALA A 103 -14.57 8.68 -11.37
C ALA A 103 -13.82 9.03 -12.68
N ALA A 104 -14.48 9.79 -13.55
CA ALA A 104 -13.98 10.09 -14.90
C ALA A 104 -12.60 10.75 -14.90
N GLU A 105 -12.33 11.64 -13.93
CA GLU A 105 -11.02 12.30 -13.76
C GLU A 105 -9.85 11.31 -13.57
N PHE A 106 -10.09 10.12 -13.03
CA PHE A 106 -9.06 9.09 -12.87
C PHE A 106 -8.90 8.21 -14.10
N ASP A 107 -9.95 8.05 -14.90
CA ASP A 107 -9.86 7.36 -16.20
C ASP A 107 -9.10 8.20 -17.23
N GLU A 108 -9.31 9.52 -17.24
CA GLU A 108 -8.62 10.47 -18.12
C GLU A 108 -7.10 10.40 -17.99
N THR A 109 -6.59 10.22 -16.76
CA THR A 109 -5.15 10.13 -16.50
C THR A 109 -4.63 8.70 -16.46
N TYR A 110 -5.50 7.68 -16.41
CA TYR A 110 -5.14 6.29 -16.10
C TYR A 110 -4.00 5.74 -16.96
N ALA A 111 -3.98 6.07 -18.26
CA ALA A 111 -2.98 5.58 -19.22
C ALA A 111 -1.53 5.94 -18.84
N TRP A 112 -1.32 7.03 -18.12
CA TRP A 112 0.01 7.52 -17.76
C TRP A 112 0.18 7.72 -16.25
N LYS A 113 -0.89 8.04 -15.51
CA LYS A 113 -0.83 8.39 -14.09
C LYS A 113 -2.11 7.95 -13.37
N VAL A 114 -1.98 6.87 -12.59
CA VAL A 114 -3.09 6.34 -11.78
C VAL A 114 -3.41 7.31 -10.65
N GLY A 115 -4.71 7.57 -10.44
CA GLY A 115 -5.23 8.36 -9.34
C GLY A 115 -6.26 7.61 -8.51
N GLY A 116 -6.59 8.17 -7.36
CA GLY A 116 -7.65 7.70 -6.50
C GLY A 116 -7.89 8.65 -5.34
N ARG A 117 -9.07 8.55 -4.74
CA ARG A 117 -9.53 9.40 -3.64
C ARG A 117 -10.12 8.55 -2.54
N VAL A 118 -9.88 8.97 -1.30
CA VAL A 118 -10.51 8.40 -0.11
C VAL A 118 -11.17 9.53 0.66
N ARG A 119 -12.42 9.29 1.08
CA ARG A 119 -13.19 10.17 1.94
C ARG A 119 -13.63 9.39 3.17
N ILE A 120 -13.37 9.92 4.35
CA ILE A 120 -13.63 9.28 5.64
C ILE A 120 -14.62 10.16 6.40
N THR A 121 -15.77 9.60 6.74
CA THR A 121 -16.75 10.24 7.63
C THR A 121 -16.53 9.73 9.05
N LEU A 122 -16.44 10.65 10.01
CA LEU A 122 -16.29 10.34 11.43
C LEU A 122 -17.63 10.42 12.18
N ASP A 123 -17.66 9.88 13.40
CA ASP A 123 -18.80 9.84 14.31
C ASP A 123 -19.34 11.22 14.74
N ASP A 124 -18.51 12.26 14.65
CA ASP A 124 -18.90 13.66 14.86
C ASP A 124 -19.47 14.34 13.61
N GLY A 125 -19.60 13.59 12.51
CA GLY A 125 -20.09 14.07 11.22
C GLY A 125 -19.04 14.78 10.37
N SER A 126 -17.80 14.93 10.85
CA SER A 126 -16.72 15.50 10.03
C SER A 126 -16.35 14.56 8.88
N VAL A 127 -15.92 15.18 7.77
CA VAL A 127 -15.55 14.49 6.54
C VAL A 127 -14.14 14.91 6.16
N LEU A 128 -13.24 13.93 6.10
CA LEU A 128 -11.84 14.11 5.73
C LEU A 128 -11.62 13.49 4.36
N GLU A 129 -10.95 14.21 3.46
CA GLU A 129 -10.77 13.77 2.07
C GLU A 129 -9.31 13.93 1.63
N ARG A 130 -8.84 12.95 0.84
CA ARG A 130 -7.54 13.02 0.19
C ARG A 130 -7.59 12.39 -1.19
N THR A 131 -7.07 13.13 -2.17
CA THR A 131 -6.84 12.66 -3.54
C THR A 131 -5.35 12.48 -3.79
N VAL A 132 -4.96 11.35 -4.36
CA VAL A 132 -3.59 11.05 -4.77
C VAL A 132 -3.61 10.75 -6.27
N ILE A 133 -2.77 11.44 -7.04
CA ILE A 133 -2.57 11.20 -8.47
C ILE A 133 -1.06 11.07 -8.71
N GLY A 134 -0.62 9.91 -9.24
CA GLY A 134 0.81 9.60 -9.37
C GLY A 134 1.43 9.27 -8.02
N GLN A 135 0.92 8.21 -7.41
CA GLN A 135 1.31 7.69 -6.10
C GLN A 135 2.82 7.49 -5.95
N LYS A 136 3.26 7.45 -4.70
CA LYS A 136 4.63 7.11 -4.31
C LYS A 136 5.08 5.78 -4.92
N GLY A 137 6.33 5.73 -5.38
CA GLY A 137 6.90 4.62 -6.13
C GLY A 137 6.55 4.57 -7.62
N SER A 138 5.66 5.46 -8.11
CA SER A 138 5.44 5.66 -9.55
C SER A 138 6.61 6.40 -10.21
N MET A 139 6.59 6.52 -11.53
CA MET A 139 7.57 7.35 -12.26
C MET A 139 7.43 8.85 -11.95
N HIS A 140 6.26 9.29 -11.47
CA HIS A 140 5.97 10.67 -11.11
C HIS A 140 6.39 11.01 -9.68
N SER A 141 6.55 10.00 -8.83
CA SER A 141 6.96 10.14 -7.43
C SER A 141 7.78 8.93 -7.03
N PRO A 142 9.02 8.79 -7.53
CA PRO A 142 9.86 7.63 -7.22
C PRO A 142 10.18 7.57 -5.72
N LEU A 143 10.50 6.36 -5.24
CA LEU A 143 11.09 6.21 -3.92
C LEU A 143 12.47 6.86 -3.92
N THR A 144 12.77 7.58 -2.83
CA THR A 144 14.12 8.09 -2.56
C THR A 144 15.06 6.92 -2.27
N PRO A 145 16.38 7.11 -2.41
CA PRO A 145 17.36 6.08 -2.02
C PRO A 145 17.16 5.58 -0.58
N ALA A 146 16.85 6.47 0.37
CA ALA A 146 16.61 6.09 1.75
C ALA A 146 15.36 5.21 1.92
N GLU A 147 14.27 5.51 1.21
CA GLU A 147 13.05 4.68 1.24
C GLU A 147 13.26 3.33 0.56
N LEU A 148 14.08 3.26 -0.50
CA LEU A 148 14.49 2.00 -1.11
C LEU A 148 15.31 1.15 -0.15
N ASP A 149 16.28 1.75 0.55
CA ASP A 149 17.10 1.08 1.56
C ASP A 149 16.26 0.60 2.74
N GLN A 150 15.32 1.42 3.23
CA GLN A 150 14.40 1.05 4.30
C GLN A 150 13.52 -0.13 3.88
N LYS A 151 12.93 -0.06 2.69
CA LYS A 151 12.12 -1.16 2.14
C LYS A 151 12.94 -2.44 2.01
N PHE A 152 14.13 -2.36 1.43
CA PHE A 152 15.01 -3.52 1.26
C PHE A 152 15.36 -4.14 2.62
N THR A 153 15.71 -3.30 3.58
CA THR A 153 16.00 -3.70 4.96
C THR A 153 14.82 -4.38 5.63
N GLY A 154 13.60 -3.87 5.45
CA GLY A 154 12.38 -4.51 5.97
C GLY A 154 12.13 -5.90 5.39
N LEU A 155 12.54 -6.17 4.15
CA LEU A 155 12.34 -7.47 3.50
C LEU A 155 13.38 -8.52 3.85
N VAL A 156 14.65 -8.13 4.04
CA VAL A 156 15.75 -9.09 4.28
C VAL A 156 16.27 -9.08 5.73
N GLY A 157 15.82 -8.13 6.54
CA GLY A 157 16.31 -7.90 7.90
C GLY A 157 17.60 -7.06 7.94
N ALA A 158 17.78 -6.28 9.01
CA ALA A 158 18.89 -5.33 9.16
C ALA A 158 20.29 -5.95 9.17
N HIS A 159 20.42 -7.22 9.56
CA HIS A 159 21.70 -7.92 9.50
C HIS A 159 22.10 -8.17 8.03
N ARG A 160 21.26 -8.89 7.29
CA ARG A 160 21.51 -9.25 5.87
C ARG A 160 21.56 -8.02 4.97
N ALA A 161 20.72 -7.01 5.24
CA ALA A 161 20.66 -5.79 4.42
C ALA A 161 22.01 -5.08 4.32
N ARG A 162 22.79 -5.04 5.41
CA ARG A 162 24.12 -4.42 5.40
C ARG A 162 25.08 -5.10 4.41
N HIS A 163 25.11 -6.43 4.42
CA HIS A 163 25.98 -7.21 3.54
C HIS A 163 25.51 -7.16 2.08
N LEU A 164 24.21 -7.34 1.85
CA LEU A 164 23.64 -7.34 0.51
C LEU A 164 23.70 -5.97 -0.17
N THR A 165 23.40 -4.89 0.54
CA THR A 165 23.47 -3.53 -0.02
C THR A 165 24.89 -3.17 -0.44
N ALA A 166 25.90 -3.54 0.35
CA ALA A 166 27.30 -3.35 -0.02
C ALA A 166 27.64 -4.10 -1.31
N ALA A 167 27.33 -5.40 -1.37
CA ALA A 167 27.60 -6.23 -2.55
C ALA A 167 26.88 -5.73 -3.82
N ILE A 168 25.62 -5.29 -3.72
CA ILE A 168 24.84 -4.75 -4.85
C ILE A 168 25.44 -3.44 -5.36
N ARG A 169 25.85 -2.53 -4.46
CA ARG A 169 26.37 -1.21 -4.87
C ARG A 169 27.76 -1.29 -5.50
N THR A 170 28.55 -2.32 -5.17
CA THR A 170 29.86 -2.56 -5.78
C THR A 170 29.81 -3.47 -7.00
N LEU A 171 28.61 -3.92 -7.43
CA LEU A 171 28.45 -5.01 -8.40
C LEU A 171 29.09 -4.72 -9.76
N GLY A 172 29.24 -3.44 -10.17
CA GLY A 172 30.08 -3.01 -11.30
C GLY A 172 30.04 -3.93 -12.54
N ALA A 173 31.18 -4.10 -13.20
CA ALA A 173 31.40 -5.15 -14.21
C ALA A 173 32.01 -6.43 -13.59
N ALA A 174 31.89 -6.58 -12.27
CA ALA A 174 32.57 -7.62 -11.50
C ALA A 174 31.73 -8.91 -11.40
N ASP A 175 32.40 -10.00 -11.05
CA ASP A 175 31.85 -11.33 -10.90
C ASP A 175 30.72 -11.39 -9.84
N ILE A 176 29.65 -12.11 -10.17
CA ILE A 176 28.42 -12.20 -9.38
C ILE A 176 28.55 -13.13 -8.17
N ASP A 177 29.69 -13.81 -8.02
CA ASP A 177 29.98 -14.76 -6.94
C ASP A 177 29.82 -14.16 -5.53
N SER A 178 30.25 -12.91 -5.34
CA SER A 178 30.11 -12.23 -4.04
C SER A 178 28.65 -11.97 -3.68
N LEU A 179 27.83 -11.54 -4.64
CA LEU A 179 26.40 -11.35 -4.45
C LEU A 179 25.68 -12.69 -4.23
N SER A 180 26.04 -13.70 -5.03
CA SER A 180 25.48 -15.05 -4.94
C SER A 180 25.74 -15.68 -3.57
N SER A 181 26.94 -15.48 -3.02
CA SER A 181 27.32 -15.94 -1.69
C SER A 181 26.51 -15.24 -0.60
N ALA A 182 26.38 -13.92 -0.67
CA ALA A 182 25.60 -13.13 0.30
C ALA A 182 24.10 -13.49 0.29
N LEU A 183 23.53 -13.82 -0.87
CA LEU A 183 22.12 -14.22 -1.00
C LEU A 183 21.83 -15.60 -0.37
N ARG A 184 22.80 -16.52 -0.39
CA ARG A 184 22.65 -17.88 0.16
C ARG A 184 22.81 -17.96 1.68
N GLN A 185 23.39 -16.94 2.31
CA GLN A 185 23.54 -16.90 3.76
C GLN A 185 22.16 -16.70 4.42
N THR A 186 21.80 -17.62 5.30
CA THR A 186 20.52 -17.69 6.03
C THR A 186 20.57 -17.08 7.42
N GLU A 187 21.74 -16.65 7.88
CA GLU A 187 21.97 -16.05 9.22
C GLU A 187 22.44 -14.61 9.09
#